data_AF-A0A4S2M310-F1
#
_entry.id   AF-A0A4S2M310-F1
#
_cell.length_a   1.000
_cell.length_b   1.000
_cell.length_c   1.000
_cell.angle_alpha   90.00
_cell.angle_beta   90.00
_cell.angle_gamma   90.00
#
_symmetry.space_group_name_H-M   'P 1'
#
loop_
_entity.id
_entity.type
_entity.pdbx_description
1 polymer ?
#
loop_
_entity_poly.entity_id
_entity_poly.type
_entity_poly.pdbx_seq_one_letter_code
_entity_poly.pdbx_strand_id
1 'polypeptide(L)'
;MNPVTPSAASPSAPLSTTSAPEMESVYKWISALTNVETRESALLELCKKRESVPELAPLLWNSCGSIAALLQEICAIYPYINPPNLNAHQSNRVCNALALLQCLASHPETRSDFLKANIPLYLYTFLNTSNRTRPFEYLRLTSLGVIGALVK
;
A
#
# COMPACT_ATOMS: atom_id res chain seq x y z
N MET A 1 7.41 -24.52 55.37
CA MET A 1 6.28 -24.38 54.43
C MET A 1 6.00 -22.90 54.23
N ASN A 2 6.32 -22.31 53.08
CA ASN A 2 5.90 -20.95 52.72
C ASN A 2 4.67 -21.04 51.79
N PRO A 3 3.65 -20.19 51.94
CA PRO A 3 2.46 -20.23 51.08
C PRO A 3 2.76 -19.63 49.70
N VAL A 4 2.29 -20.31 48.66
CA VAL A 4 2.35 -19.88 47.26
C VAL A 4 1.20 -18.89 47.01
N THR A 5 1.52 -17.68 46.56
CA THR A 5 0.54 -16.71 46.08
C THR A 5 0.17 -17.01 44.62
N PRO A 6 -1.11 -16.89 44.21
CA PRO A 6 -1.51 -17.09 42.82
C PRO A 6 -1.17 -15.83 42.01
N SER A 7 -0.39 -16.03 40.93
CA SER A 7 -0.04 -15.00 39.95
C SER A 7 -1.30 -14.52 39.21
N ALA A 8 -1.59 -13.22 39.30
CA ALA A 8 -2.70 -12.59 38.61
C ALA A 8 -2.46 -12.59 37.10
N ALA A 9 -3.37 -13.22 36.35
CA ALA A 9 -3.41 -13.16 34.90
C ALA A 9 -3.59 -11.70 34.45
N SER A 10 -2.67 -11.21 33.63
CA SER A 10 -2.78 -9.88 33.02
C SER A 10 -3.91 -9.87 31.97
N PRO A 11 -4.73 -8.81 31.90
CA PRO A 11 -5.74 -8.70 30.86
C PRO A 11 -5.04 -8.45 29.51
N SER A 12 -5.20 -9.41 28.59
CA SER A 12 -4.83 -9.26 27.18
C SER A 12 -5.56 -8.06 26.57
N ALA A 13 -4.80 -7.16 25.95
CA ALA A 13 -5.31 -5.97 25.27
C ALA A 13 -6.37 -6.35 24.23
N PRO A 14 -7.45 -5.55 24.06
CA PRO A 14 -8.43 -5.81 23.01
C PRO A 14 -7.76 -5.64 21.65
N LEU A 15 -7.73 -6.74 20.88
CA LEU A 15 -7.46 -6.70 19.45
C LEU A 15 -8.51 -5.77 18.82
N SER A 16 -8.07 -4.72 18.14
CA SER A 16 -8.93 -3.82 17.37
C SER A 16 -9.59 -4.61 16.23
N THR A 17 -10.71 -5.27 16.52
CA THR A 17 -11.48 -6.01 15.52
C THR A 17 -12.19 -5.01 14.61
N THR A 18 -11.72 -4.90 13.37
CA THR A 18 -12.43 -4.19 12.28
C THR A 18 -13.87 -4.72 12.19
N SER A 19 -14.85 -3.82 12.11
CA SER A 19 -16.26 -4.22 12.10
C SER A 19 -16.61 -5.00 10.83
N ALA A 20 -17.52 -5.98 10.93
CA ALA A 20 -17.98 -6.78 9.78
C ALA A 20 -18.43 -5.94 8.55
N PRO A 21 -19.24 -4.87 8.68
CA PRO A 21 -19.65 -4.06 7.51
C PRO A 21 -18.50 -3.26 6.90
N GLU A 22 -17.53 -2.86 7.70
CA GLU A 22 -16.32 -2.18 7.21
C GLU A 22 -15.45 -3.15 6.40
N MET A 23 -15.30 -4.38 6.88
CA MET A 23 -14.53 -5.40 6.18
C MET A 23 -15.19 -5.80 4.84
N GLU A 24 -16.52 -5.88 4.78
CA GLU A 24 -17.24 -6.10 3.51
C GLU A 24 -16.94 -5.01 2.48
N SER A 25 -16.85 -3.76 2.93
CA SER A 25 -16.50 -2.63 2.07
C SER A 25 -15.06 -2.73 1.55
N VAL A 26 -14.12 -3.16 2.41
CA VAL A 26 -12.74 -3.42 2.01
C VAL A 26 -12.66 -4.48 0.91
N TYR A 27 -13.34 -5.61 1.06
CA TYR A 27 -13.37 -6.64 0.02
C TYR A 27 -13.93 -6.13 -1.31
N LYS A 28 -15.00 -5.32 -1.27
CA LYS A 28 -15.57 -4.70 -2.47
C LYS A 28 -14.55 -3.80 -3.17
N TRP A 29 -13.82 -2.96 -2.43
CA TRP A 29 -12.78 -2.11 -3.03
C TRP A 29 -11.60 -2.91 -3.57
N ILE A 30 -11.15 -3.95 -2.87
CA ILE A 30 -10.07 -4.84 -3.35
C ILE A 30 -10.48 -5.49 -4.67
N SER A 31 -11.71 -6.01 -4.76
CA SER A 31 -12.24 -6.57 -6.01
C SER A 31 -12.33 -5.52 -7.10
N ALA A 32 -12.67 -4.28 -6.76
CA ALA A 32 -12.78 -3.17 -7.72
C ALA A 32 -11.42 -2.69 -8.27
N LEU A 33 -10.29 -3.11 -7.70
CA LEU A 33 -8.96 -2.76 -8.23
C LEU A 33 -8.70 -3.38 -9.61
N THR A 34 -9.25 -4.55 -9.90
CA THR A 34 -8.95 -5.27 -11.14
C THR A 34 -9.63 -4.63 -12.35
N ASN A 35 -10.77 -3.96 -12.16
CA ASN A 35 -11.46 -3.22 -13.20
C ASN A 35 -10.95 -1.76 -13.31
N VAL A 36 -10.46 -1.37 -14.48
CA VAL A 36 -9.88 -0.05 -14.78
C VAL A 36 -10.83 1.11 -14.46
N GLU A 37 -12.14 0.94 -14.68
CA GLU A 37 -13.14 1.99 -14.47
C GLU A 37 -13.38 2.28 -12.99
N THR A 38 -13.29 1.26 -12.14
CA THR A 38 -13.53 1.38 -10.69
C THR A 38 -12.25 1.49 -9.87
N ARG A 39 -11.09 1.24 -10.49
CA ARG A 39 -9.81 1.16 -9.80
C ARG A 39 -9.44 2.47 -9.11
N GLU A 40 -9.68 3.61 -9.76
CA GLU A 40 -9.28 4.90 -9.20
C GLU A 40 -9.99 5.23 -7.87
N SER A 41 -11.30 5.01 -7.81
CA SER A 41 -12.07 5.20 -6.58
C SER A 41 -11.67 4.18 -5.52
N ALA A 42 -11.45 2.92 -5.92
CA ALA A 42 -10.99 1.87 -5.02
C ALA A 42 -9.62 2.17 -4.38
N LEU A 43 -8.66 2.67 -5.16
CA LEU A 43 -7.35 3.10 -4.65
C LEU A 43 -7.49 4.15 -3.56
N LEU A 44 -8.31 5.18 -3.81
CA LEU A 44 -8.54 6.26 -2.86
C LEU A 44 -9.15 5.75 -1.55
N GLU A 45 -10.17 4.91 -1.62
CA GLU A 45 -10.83 4.39 -0.41
C GLU A 45 -9.94 3.42 0.37
N LEU A 46 -9.21 2.53 -0.31
CA LEU A 46 -8.26 1.63 0.35
C LEU A 46 -7.11 2.39 1.02
N CYS A 47 -6.63 3.49 0.41
CA CYS A 47 -5.63 4.35 1.04
C CYS A 47 -6.11 4.96 2.35
N LYS A 48 -7.40 5.32 2.47
CA LYS A 48 -7.97 5.83 3.73
C LYS A 48 -8.05 4.75 4.81
N LYS A 49 -8.14 3.48 4.41
CA LYS A 49 -8.25 2.32 5.31
C LYS A 49 -6.92 1.72 5.73
N ARG A 50 -5.80 2.19 5.17
CA ARG A 50 -4.45 1.66 5.44
C ARG A 50 -4.05 1.65 6.92
N GLU A 51 -4.57 2.59 7.72
CA GLU A 51 -4.24 2.69 9.16
C GLU A 51 -5.30 2.01 10.04
N SER A 52 -6.55 1.94 9.57
CA SER A 52 -7.68 1.38 10.33
C SER A 52 -7.84 -0.13 10.16
N VAL A 53 -7.23 -0.72 9.12
CA VAL A 53 -7.31 -2.15 8.79
C VAL A 53 -5.91 -2.75 8.79
N PRO A 54 -5.44 -3.33 9.92
CA PRO A 54 -4.11 -3.92 10.02
C PRO A 54 -3.84 -5.02 8.99
N GLU A 55 -4.86 -5.83 8.70
CA GLU A 55 -4.81 -6.96 7.76
C GLU A 55 -4.88 -6.56 6.29
N LEU A 56 -4.89 -5.26 5.97
CA LEU A 56 -5.05 -4.80 4.59
C LEU A 56 -3.94 -5.31 3.66
N ALA A 57 -2.69 -5.37 4.15
CA ALA A 57 -1.57 -5.84 3.36
C ALA A 57 -1.70 -7.33 2.97
N PRO A 58 -1.89 -8.27 3.91
CA PRO A 58 -2.19 -9.67 3.57
C PRO A 58 -3.39 -9.83 2.64
N LEU A 59 -4.47 -9.07 2.84
CA LEU A 59 -5.65 -9.11 1.98
C LEU A 59 -5.35 -8.68 0.54
N LEU A 60 -4.60 -7.59 0.36
CA LEU A 60 -4.18 -7.12 -0.97
C LEU A 60 -3.23 -8.09 -1.66
N TRP A 61 -2.31 -8.70 -0.90
CA TRP A 61 -1.31 -9.62 -1.45
C TRP A 61 -1.92 -10.93 -1.93
N ASN A 62 -2.84 -11.50 -1.16
CA ASN A 62 -3.48 -12.77 -1.47
C ASN A 62 -4.69 -12.65 -2.41
N SER A 63 -5.16 -11.43 -2.67
CA SER A 63 -6.22 -11.20 -3.63
C SER A 63 -5.71 -11.28 -5.07
N CYS A 64 -6.36 -12.12 -5.88
CA CYS A 64 -5.99 -12.34 -7.27
C CYS A 64 -6.08 -11.03 -8.09
N GLY A 65 -4.97 -10.67 -8.74
CA GLY A 65 -4.91 -9.52 -9.64
C GLY A 65 -4.73 -8.16 -8.95
N SER A 66 -4.81 -8.07 -7.62
CA SER A 66 -4.66 -6.80 -6.91
C SER A 66 -3.24 -6.23 -7.05
N ILE A 67 -2.19 -7.04 -6.83
CA ILE A 67 -0.80 -6.60 -7.04
C ILE A 67 -0.54 -6.23 -8.50
N ALA A 68 -1.07 -7.00 -9.44
CA ALA A 68 -0.94 -6.69 -10.88
C ALA A 68 -1.62 -5.35 -11.23
N ALA A 69 -2.78 -5.06 -10.66
CA ALA A 69 -3.46 -3.77 -10.84
C ALA A 69 -2.63 -2.60 -10.28
N LEU A 70 -2.01 -2.75 -9.10
CA LEU A 70 -1.12 -1.72 -8.55
C LEU A 70 0.11 -1.49 -9.43
N LEU A 71 0.71 -2.55 -9.97
CA LEU A 71 1.83 -2.44 -10.90
C LEU A 71 1.41 -1.79 -12.23
N GLN A 72 0.20 -2.04 -12.72
CA GLN A 72 -0.32 -1.36 -13.91
C GLN A 72 -0.42 0.16 -13.71
N GLU A 73 -0.82 0.62 -12.52
CA GLU A 73 -0.86 2.05 -12.20
C GLU A 73 0.53 2.69 -12.24
N ILE A 74 1.56 1.96 -11.80
CA ILE A 74 2.96 2.41 -11.93
C ILE A 74 3.37 2.50 -13.40
N CYS A 75 3.16 1.42 -14.16
CA CYS A 75 3.56 1.34 -15.57
C CYS A 75 2.83 2.39 -16.44
N ALA A 76 1.58 2.72 -16.11
CA ALA A 76 0.80 3.74 -16.81
C ALA A 76 1.42 5.15 -16.73
N ILE A 77 2.30 5.39 -15.76
CA ILE A 77 2.98 6.67 -15.58
C ILE A 77 4.24 6.80 -16.43
N TYR A 78 4.89 5.69 -16.81
CA TYR A 78 6.17 5.72 -17.53
C TYR A 78 6.18 6.60 -18.80
N PRO A 79 5.13 6.63 -19.64
CA PRO A 79 5.08 7.52 -20.80
C PRO A 79 5.14 9.03 -20.46
N TYR A 80 4.77 9.41 -19.23
CA TYR A 80 4.74 10.80 -18.76
C TYR A 80 6.01 11.22 -18.01
N ILE A 81 6.95 10.29 -17.81
CA ILE A 81 8.24 10.54 -17.16
C ILE A 81 9.23 11.16 -18.14
N ASN A 82 9.25 10.66 -19.38
CA ASN A 82 10.13 11.16 -20.44
C ASN A 82 9.42 11.10 -21.81
N PRO A 83 9.04 12.24 -22.43
CA PRO A 83 9.22 13.61 -21.95
C PRO A 83 8.37 13.90 -20.68
N PRO A 84 8.82 14.80 -19.80
CA PRO A 84 8.15 15.03 -18.51
C PRO A 84 6.83 15.79 -18.69
N ASN A 85 5.72 15.07 -18.68
CA ASN A 85 4.36 15.61 -18.84
C ASN A 85 3.39 15.02 -17.80
N LEU A 86 3.87 14.80 -16.58
CA LEU A 86 3.06 14.30 -15.47
C LEU A 86 2.21 15.43 -14.88
N ASN A 87 0.90 15.24 -14.88
CA ASN A 87 -0.02 16.17 -14.24
C ASN A 87 -0.34 15.79 -12.78
N ALA A 88 -1.00 16.71 -12.05
CA ALA A 88 -1.32 16.50 -10.64
C ALA A 88 -2.29 15.32 -10.42
N HIS A 89 -3.27 15.13 -11.29
CA HIS A 89 -4.24 14.03 -11.18
C HIS A 89 -3.56 12.66 -11.31
N GLN A 90 -2.72 12.49 -12.34
CA GLN A 90 -1.94 11.27 -12.57
C GLN A 90 -1.00 10.97 -11.40
N SER A 91 -0.29 11.99 -10.90
CA SER A 91 0.58 11.86 -9.74
C SER A 91 -0.19 11.43 -8.49
N ASN A 92 -1.34 12.05 -8.19
CA ASN A 92 -2.16 11.68 -7.04
C ASN A 92 -2.66 10.23 -7.14
N ARG A 93 -3.15 9.82 -8.32
CA ARG A 93 -3.67 8.48 -8.56
C ARG A 93 -2.59 7.41 -8.37
N VAL A 94 -1.41 7.57 -8.97
CA VAL A 94 -0.31 6.61 -8.77
C VAL A 94 0.24 6.65 -7.35
N CYS A 95 0.27 7.81 -6.69
CA CYS A 95 0.71 7.92 -5.30
C CYS A 95 -0.22 7.17 -4.34
N ASN A 96 -1.53 7.07 -4.63
CA ASN A 96 -2.43 6.18 -3.88
C ASN A 96 -1.99 4.71 -4.04
N ALA A 97 -1.68 4.27 -5.26
CA ALA A 97 -1.16 2.91 -5.48
C ALA A 97 0.19 2.69 -4.74
N LEU A 98 1.10 3.66 -4.80
CA LEU A 98 2.38 3.61 -4.07
C LEU A 98 2.18 3.55 -2.55
N ALA A 99 1.19 4.25 -2.00
CA ALA A 99 0.86 4.20 -0.58
C ALA A 99 0.38 2.81 -0.14
N LEU A 100 -0.37 2.09 -1.00
CA LEU A 100 -0.75 0.70 -0.75
C LEU A 100 0.45 -0.24 -0.85
N LEU A 101 1.36 -0.02 -1.81
CA LEU A 101 2.63 -0.75 -1.89
C LEU A 101 3.52 -0.50 -0.68
N GLN A 102 3.50 0.72 -0.12
CA GLN A 102 4.19 1.04 1.14
C GLN A 102 3.60 0.24 2.31
N CYS A 103 2.27 0.08 2.37
CA CYS A 103 1.60 -0.76 3.36
C CYS A 103 2.08 -2.22 3.27
N LEU A 104 2.11 -2.79 2.05
CA LEU A 104 2.63 -4.13 1.77
C LEU A 104 4.11 -4.30 2.15
N ALA A 105 4.94 -3.29 1.87
CA ALA A 105 6.35 -3.26 2.22
C ALA A 105 6.58 -3.21 3.74
N SER A 106 5.69 -2.55 4.50
CA SER A 106 5.79 -2.41 5.94
C SER A 106 5.26 -3.59 6.75
N HIS A 107 4.42 -4.44 6.15
CA HIS A 107 3.77 -5.54 6.86
C HIS A 107 4.69 -6.78 6.93
N PRO A 108 4.89 -7.38 8.11
CA PRO A 108 5.88 -8.44 8.32
C PRO A 108 5.63 -9.68 7.45
N GLU A 109 4.37 -10.02 7.18
CA GLU A 109 4.02 -11.20 6.37
C GLU A 109 4.27 -11.01 4.88
N THR A 110 4.00 -9.82 4.34
CA THR A 110 4.08 -9.56 2.88
C THR A 110 5.42 -8.99 2.46
N ARG A 111 6.18 -8.35 3.36
CA ARG A 111 7.47 -7.70 3.06
C ARG A 111 8.46 -8.62 2.34
N SER A 112 8.61 -9.85 2.82
CA SER A 112 9.56 -10.81 2.25
C SER A 112 9.21 -11.16 0.80
N ASP A 113 7.93 -11.40 0.53
CA ASP A 113 7.49 -11.78 -0.80
C ASP A 113 7.40 -10.59 -1.75
N PHE A 114 7.08 -9.39 -1.23
CA PHE A 114 7.19 -8.13 -1.96
C PHE A 114 8.61 -7.90 -2.49
N LEU A 115 9.63 -8.19 -1.68
CA LEU A 115 11.03 -8.08 -2.07
C LEU A 115 11.42 -9.14 -3.11
N LYS A 116 11.05 -10.42 -2.88
CA LYS A 116 11.32 -11.52 -3.83
C LYS A 116 10.65 -11.31 -5.19
N ALA A 117 9.48 -10.66 -5.21
CA ALA A 117 8.76 -10.32 -6.43
C ALA A 117 9.42 -9.19 -7.25
N ASN A 118 10.52 -8.60 -6.76
CA ASN A 118 11.24 -7.50 -7.42
C ASN A 118 10.37 -6.27 -7.71
N ILE A 119 9.28 -6.08 -6.96
CA ILE A 119 8.39 -4.91 -7.06
C ILE A 119 9.15 -3.58 -6.87
N PRO A 120 10.12 -3.44 -5.95
CA PRO A 120 10.87 -2.19 -5.78
C PRO A 120 11.55 -1.66 -7.06
N LEU A 121 11.93 -2.55 -8.00
CA LEU A 121 12.61 -2.16 -9.23
C LEU A 121 11.75 -1.25 -10.12
N TYR A 122 10.43 -1.40 -10.08
CA TYR A 122 9.49 -0.58 -10.84
C TYR A 122 9.52 0.89 -10.41
N LEU A 123 10.00 1.19 -9.19
CA LEU A 123 10.04 2.53 -8.63
C LEU A 123 11.30 3.31 -9.02
N TYR A 124 12.34 2.64 -9.51
CA TYR A 124 13.59 3.31 -9.88
C TYR A 124 13.42 4.33 -11.00
N THR A 125 12.52 4.06 -11.95
CA THR A 125 12.17 5.01 -13.01
C THR A 125 11.64 6.33 -12.44
N PHE A 126 10.90 6.29 -11.34
CA PHE A 126 10.39 7.50 -10.68
C PHE A 126 11.49 8.23 -9.89
N LEU A 127 12.34 7.47 -9.19
CA LEU A 127 13.43 8.02 -8.38
C LEU A 127 14.52 8.70 -9.23
N ASN A 128 14.72 8.25 -10.46
CA ASN A 128 15.70 8.83 -11.39
C ASN A 128 15.24 10.17 -12.03
N THR A 129 14.02 10.62 -11.75
CA THR A 129 13.51 11.88 -12.33
C THR A 129 14.13 13.12 -11.66
N SER A 130 14.48 14.12 -12.47
CA SER A 130 15.08 15.38 -12.00
C SER A 130 14.13 16.59 -12.08
N ASN A 131 12.93 16.42 -12.63
CA ASN A 131 11.94 17.48 -12.76
C ASN A 131 11.45 17.95 -11.37
N ARG A 132 11.39 19.28 -11.16
CA ARG A 132 11.09 19.93 -9.87
C ARG A 132 9.65 20.43 -9.73
N THR A 133 8.75 20.01 -10.62
CA THR A 133 7.33 20.32 -10.45
C THR A 133 6.74 19.51 -9.31
N ARG A 134 5.71 20.06 -8.63
CA ARG A 134 5.05 19.41 -7.50
C ARG A 134 4.62 17.95 -7.77
N PRO A 135 4.05 17.59 -8.95
CA PRO A 135 3.70 16.20 -9.26
C PRO A 135 4.89 15.23 -9.23
N PHE A 136 6.06 15.66 -9.75
CA PHE A 136 7.27 14.85 -9.75
C PHE A 136 7.94 14.79 -8.36
N GLU A 137 7.90 15.87 -7.59
CA GLU A 137 8.36 15.86 -6.18
C GLU A 137 7.52 14.93 -5.33
N TYR A 138 6.18 15.00 -5.45
CA TYR A 138 5.28 14.13 -4.72
C TYR A 138 5.45 12.66 -5.12
N LEU A 139 5.59 12.38 -6.42
CA LEU A 139 5.85 11.03 -6.93
C LEU A 139 7.13 10.43 -6.32
N ARG A 140 8.23 11.20 -6.32
CA ARG A 140 9.52 10.76 -5.76
C ARG A 140 9.44 10.55 -4.25
N LEU A 141 8.82 11.47 -3.52
CA LEU A 141 8.67 11.37 -2.07
C LEU A 141 7.90 10.11 -1.67
N THR A 142 6.78 9.84 -2.33
CA THR A 142 5.97 8.64 -2.06
C THR A 142 6.72 7.35 -2.44
N SER A 143 7.45 7.36 -3.57
CA SER A 143 8.30 6.23 -3.98
C SER A 143 9.41 5.93 -2.97
N LEU A 144 10.08 6.97 -2.45
CA LEU A 144 11.04 6.84 -1.35
C LEU A 144 10.40 6.29 -0.07
N GLY A 145 9.13 6.63 0.19
CA GLY A 145 8.36 6.07 1.30
C GLY A 145 8.22 4.56 1.24
N VAL A 146 8.01 3.98 0.05
CA VAL A 146 7.96 2.52 -0.16
C VAL A 146 9.33 1.89 0.13
N ILE A 147 10.40 2.44 -0.45
CA ILE A 147 11.76 1.93 -0.23
C ILE A 147 12.16 2.07 1.24
N GLY A 148 11.82 3.19 1.87
CA GLY A 148 12.05 3.45 3.28
C GLY A 148 11.31 2.50 4.21
N ALA A 149 10.15 1.98 3.80
CA ALA A 149 9.42 0.97 4.56
C ALA A 149 10.08 -0.42 4.50
N LEU A 150 10.81 -0.74 3.43
CA LEU A 150 11.51 -2.03 3.28
C LEU A 150 12.76 -2.14 4.16
N VAL A 151 13.38 -1.01 4.46
CA VAL A 151 14.63 -0.94 5.26
C VAL A 151 14.36 -0.74 6.76
N LYS A 152 13.09 -0.67 7.16
CA LYS A 152 12.64 -0.69 8.57
C LYS A 152 12.34 -2.11 9.02
#